data_AF-A0A8T5PKL9-F1
#
_entry.id   AF-A0A8T5PKL9-F1
#
_cell.length_a   1.000
_cell.length_b   1.000
_cell.length_c   1.000
_cell.angle_alpha   90.00
_cell.angle_beta   90.00
_cell.angle_gamma   90.00
#
_symmetry.space_group_name_H-M   'P 1'
#
loop_
_entity.id
_entity.type
_entity.pdbx_description
1 polymer ?
#
loop_
_entity_poly.entity_id
_entity_poly.type
_entity_poly.pdbx_seq_one_letter_code
_entity_poly.pdbx_strand_id
1 'polypeptide(L)'
;MQMQKMFLKAEAIYRYLLGASDKLDTLILCKPENTVLITYDQSIYEALGAIGRDKIDYNKLVKFLEVVDVQSFKEKIGDRKILKQERVEELKNSLEDEKNE
;
A
#
# COMPACT_ATOMS: atom_id res chain seq x y z
N MET A 1 -17.90 -19.87 4.81
CA MET A 1 -17.71 -18.57 4.15
C MET A 1 -16.30 -18.54 3.58
N GLN A 2 -16.11 -18.26 2.29
CA GLN A 2 -14.77 -18.24 1.67
C GLN A 2 -14.16 -16.85 1.91
N MET A 3 -13.00 -16.78 2.56
CA MET A 3 -12.28 -15.51 2.73
C MET A 3 -11.56 -15.13 1.44
N GLN A 4 -11.83 -13.94 0.92
CA GLN A 4 -11.11 -13.37 -0.21
C GLN A 4 -9.80 -12.78 0.27
N LYS A 5 -8.67 -13.21 -0.31
CA LYS A 5 -7.36 -12.61 -0.05
C LYS A 5 -7.08 -11.56 -1.12
N MET A 6 -6.77 -10.35 -0.70
CA MET A 6 -6.40 -9.26 -1.59
C MET A 6 -4.98 -8.80 -1.27
N PHE A 7 -4.11 -8.85 -2.27
CA PHE A 7 -2.74 -8.42 -2.13
C PHE A 7 -2.61 -6.94 -2.53
N LEU A 8 -2.17 -6.10 -1.60
CA LEU A 8 -1.93 -4.68 -1.82
C LEU A 8 -0.51 -4.46 -2.32
N LYS A 9 -0.38 -3.97 -3.56
CA LYS A 9 0.90 -3.53 -4.14
C LYS A 9 1.25 -2.12 -3.69
N ALA A 10 2.51 -1.72 -3.90
CA ALA A 10 3.02 -0.41 -3.50
C ALA A 10 2.17 0.77 -4.04
N GLU A 11 1.63 0.66 -5.26
CA GLU A 11 0.77 1.69 -5.88
C GLU A 11 -0.53 1.90 -5.08
N ALA A 12 -1.15 0.82 -4.61
CA ALA A 12 -2.36 0.92 -3.80
C ALA A 12 -2.06 1.53 -2.42
N ILE A 13 -0.94 1.13 -1.80
CA ILE A 13 -0.51 1.67 -0.50
C ILE A 13 -0.17 3.16 -0.63
N TYR A 14 0.55 3.53 -1.69
CA TYR A 14 0.90 4.91 -2.01
C TYR A 14 -0.34 5.80 -2.14
N ARG A 15 -1.34 5.36 -2.91
CA ARG A 15 -2.62 6.05 -3.08
C ARG A 15 -3.39 6.21 -1.77
N TYR A 16 -3.50 5.14 -0.98
CA TYR A 16 -4.16 5.18 0.32
C TYR A 16 -3.51 6.19 1.27
N LEU A 17 -2.18 6.13 1.40
CA LEU A 17 -1.42 7.01 2.30
C LEU A 17 -1.49 8.49 1.89
N LEU A 18 -1.66 8.78 0.59
CA LEU A 18 -1.91 10.13 0.08
C LEU A 18 -3.39 10.57 0.16
N GLY A 19 -4.31 9.66 0.50
CA GLY A 19 -5.74 9.92 0.42
C GLY A 19 -6.23 10.22 -1.00
N ALA A 20 -5.62 9.57 -1.99
CA ALA A 20 -5.97 9.74 -3.40
C ALA A 20 -7.08 8.79 -3.87
N SER A 21 -7.56 7.88 -3.00
CA SER A 21 -8.52 6.83 -3.37
C SER A 21 -9.55 6.58 -2.27
N ASP A 22 -10.76 7.11 -2.43
CA ASP A 22 -11.89 6.90 -1.50
C ASP A 22 -12.25 5.41 -1.34
N LYS A 23 -12.07 4.64 -2.42
CA LYS A 23 -12.33 3.20 -2.43
C LYS A 23 -11.34 2.45 -1.54
N LEU A 24 -10.05 2.74 -1.65
CA LEU A 24 -9.03 2.12 -0.81
C LEU A 24 -9.17 2.59 0.65
N ASP A 25 -9.48 3.87 0.86
CA ASP A 25 -9.76 4.43 2.17
C ASP A 25 -10.91 3.65 2.83
N THR A 26 -12.04 3.48 2.14
CA THR A 26 -13.19 2.72 2.65
C THR A 26 -12.81 1.26 2.93
N LEU A 27 -12.11 0.60 2.01
CA LEU A 27 -11.72 -0.79 2.15
C LEU A 27 -10.85 -1.03 3.40
N ILE A 28 -9.86 -0.16 3.63
CA ILE A 28 -8.92 -0.28 4.76
C ILE A 28 -9.56 0.18 6.07
N LEU A 29 -10.35 1.25 6.05
CA LEU A 29 -11.01 1.76 7.26
C LEU A 29 -12.08 0.77 7.77
N CYS A 30 -12.90 0.24 6.87
CA CYS A 30 -14.04 -0.60 7.23
C CYS A 30 -13.68 -2.09 7.40
N LYS A 31 -12.59 -2.57 6.80
CA LYS A 31 -12.12 -3.99 6.83
C LYS A 31 -13.28 -5.00 6.75
N PRO A 32 -13.83 -5.27 5.55
CA PRO A 32 -14.93 -6.23 5.39
C PRO A 32 -14.58 -7.60 6.01
N GLU A 33 -15.50 -8.19 6.77
CA GLU A 33 -15.26 -9.43 7.53
C GLU A 33 -14.82 -10.63 6.68
N ASN A 34 -15.15 -10.62 5.39
CA ASN A 34 -14.83 -11.68 4.44
C ASN A 34 -13.55 -11.41 3.63
N THR A 35 -12.81 -10.33 3.92
CA THR A 35 -11.63 -9.93 3.14
C THR A 35 -10.38 -9.85 4.03
N VAL A 36 -9.31 -10.54 3.60
CA VAL A 36 -7.98 -10.41 4.21
C VAL A 36 -7.09 -9.60 3.29
N LEU A 37 -6.68 -8.42 3.75
CA LEU A 37 -5.72 -7.58 3.06
C LEU A 37 -4.31 -8.03 3.44
N ILE A 38 -3.46 -8.27 2.45
CA ILE A 38 -2.10 -8.76 2.63
C ILE A 38 -1.14 -7.84 1.87
N THR A 39 0.05 -7.59 2.39
CA THR A 39 1.12 -6.95 1.63
C THR A 39 2.50 -7.48 2.04
N TYR A 40 3.54 -6.99 1.37
CA TYR A 40 4.91 -7.16 1.82
C TYR A 40 5.46 -5.87 2.43
N ASP A 41 6.36 -6.02 3.40
CA ASP A 41 7.14 -4.92 3.98
C ASP A 41 7.89 -4.09 2.92
N GLN A 42 8.35 -4.72 1.82
CA GLN A 42 8.94 -4.06 0.66
C GLN A 42 7.96 -3.08 -0.01
N SER A 43 6.69 -3.45 -0.18
CA SER A 43 5.68 -2.57 -0.79
C SER A 43 5.43 -1.32 0.05
N ILE A 44 5.45 -1.46 1.38
CA ILE A 44 5.33 -0.35 2.32
C ILE A 44 6.55 0.57 2.21
N TYR A 45 7.75 -0.02 2.18
CA TYR A 45 9.00 0.73 2.00
C TYR A 45 8.99 1.56 0.72
N GLU A 46 8.59 0.98 -0.41
CA GLU A 46 8.51 1.67 -1.70
C GLU A 46 7.51 2.84 -1.65
N ALA A 47 6.30 2.61 -1.13
CA ALA A 47 5.27 3.64 -1.01
C ALA A 47 5.72 4.81 -0.11
N LEU A 48 6.23 4.52 1.09
CA LEU A 48 6.71 5.55 2.02
C LEU A 48 7.91 6.33 1.45
N GLY A 49 8.82 5.62 0.76
CA GLY A 49 9.96 6.24 0.11
C GLY A 49 9.57 7.19 -1.02
N ALA A 50 8.47 6.93 -1.72
CA ALA A 50 7.97 7.79 -2.80
C ALA A 50 7.22 9.05 -2.29
N ILE A 51 6.53 8.97 -1.14
CA ILE A 51 5.73 10.08 -0.59
C ILE A 51 6.62 11.22 -0.06
N GLY A 52 7.74 10.86 0.57
CA GLY A 52 8.58 11.79 1.33
C GLY A 52 8.05 12.00 2.75
N ARG A 53 8.96 12.12 3.72
CA ARG A 53 8.64 12.02 5.16
C ARG A 53 7.60 13.03 5.64
N ASP A 54 7.64 14.26 5.13
CA ASP A 54 6.82 15.37 5.63
C ASP A 54 5.35 15.29 5.18
N LYS A 55 5.02 14.37 4.27
CA LYS A 55 3.68 14.23 3.68
C LYS A 55 2.92 13.00 4.19
N ILE A 56 3.50 12.25 5.13
CA ILE A 56 2.88 11.03 5.64
C ILE A 56 1.88 11.39 6.73
N ASP A 57 0.62 11.02 6.53
CA ASP A 57 -0.36 10.96 7.61
C ASP A 57 -0.13 9.69 8.45
N TYR A 58 0.42 9.86 9.64
CA TYR A 58 0.70 8.77 10.56
C TYR A 58 -0.54 8.04 11.03
N ASN A 59 -1.71 8.70 11.11
CA ASN A 59 -2.94 8.03 11.52
C ASN A 59 -3.37 7.02 10.46
N LYS A 60 -3.26 7.38 9.18
CA LYS A 60 -3.50 6.45 8.06
C LYS A 60 -2.51 5.30 8.07
N LEU A 61 -1.21 5.58 8.26
CA LEU A 61 -0.21 4.52 8.34
C LEU A 61 -0.48 3.54 9.50
N VAL A 62 -0.81 4.03 10.68
CA VAL A 62 -1.14 3.18 11.84
C VAL A 62 -2.36 2.33 11.53
N LYS A 63 -3.42 2.91 10.96
CA LYS A 63 -4.63 2.16 10.60
C LYS A 63 -4.37 1.10 9.53
N PHE A 64 -3.52 1.40 8.54
CA PHE A 64 -3.07 0.43 7.56
C PHE A 64 -2.40 -0.77 8.23
N LEU A 65 -1.46 -0.52 9.14
CA LEU A 65 -0.71 -1.58 9.84
C LEU A 65 -1.58 -2.41 10.81
N GLU A 66 -2.66 -1.83 11.34
CA GLU A 66 -3.64 -2.56 12.16
C GLU A 66 -4.46 -3.56 11.33
N VAL A 67 -4.79 -3.19 10.09
CA VAL A 67 -5.78 -3.91 9.27
C VAL A 67 -5.13 -4.90 8.31
N VAL A 68 -3.97 -4.56 7.75
CA VAL A 68 -3.30 -5.31 6.69
C VAL A 68 -2.29 -6.29 7.28
N ASP A 69 -2.35 -7.56 6.84
CA ASP A 69 -1.35 -8.57 7.14
C ASP A 69 -0.04 -8.26 6.39
N VAL A 70 0.95 -7.73 7.11
CA VAL A 70 2.26 -7.37 6.57
C VAL A 70 3.20 -8.56 6.67
N GLN A 71 3.56 -9.13 5.53
CA GLN A 71 4.45 -10.27 5.43
C GLN A 71 5.88 -9.84 5.09
N SER A 72 6.87 -10.61 5.56
CA SER A 72 8.28 -10.37 5.26
C SER A 72 8.57 -10.70 3.79
N PHE A 73 8.96 -9.68 3.00
CA PHE A 73 9.41 -9.91 1.61
C PHE A 73 10.65 -10.80 1.59
N LYS A 74 11.55 -10.61 2.57
CA LYS A 74 12.79 -11.37 2.70
C LYS A 74 12.57 -12.87 2.85
N GLU A 75 11.62 -13.25 3.69
CA GLU A 75 11.29 -14.66 3.95
C GLU A 75 10.50 -15.30 2.83
N LYS A 76 9.64 -14.53 2.14
CA LYS A 76 8.71 -15.05 1.13
C LYS A 76 9.28 -15.06 -0.27
N ILE A 77 10.08 -14.05 -0.63
CA ILE A 77 10.54 -13.80 -2.00
C ILE A 77 12.06 -13.76 -2.08
N GLY A 78 12.73 -13.12 -1.12
CA GLY A 78 14.19 -12.98 -1.10
C GLY A 78 14.60 -11.54 -0.81
N ASP A 79 15.86 -11.20 -1.12
CA ASP A 79 16.41 -9.92 -0.68
C ASP A 79 15.63 -8.70 -1.18
N ARG A 80 15.49 -7.72 -0.27
CA ARG A 80 14.84 -6.44 -0.55
C ARG A 80 15.61 -5.70 -1.64
N LYS A 81 14.88 -5.05 -2.54
CA LYS A 81 15.45 -4.20 -3.58
C LYS A 81 15.54 -2.77 -3.08
N ILE A 82 16.68 -2.13 -3.35
CA ILE A 82 16.85 -0.69 -3.08
C ILE A 82 15.86 0.07 -3.97
N LEU A 83 15.15 1.03 -3.36
CA LEU A 83 14.25 1.92 -4.07
C LEU A 83 15.04 2.80 -5.04
N LYS A 84 14.78 2.64 -6.34
CA LYS A 84 15.37 3.45 -7.42
C LYS A 84 14.43 4.60 -7.79
N GLN A 85 15.00 5.66 -8.35
CA GLN A 85 14.23 6.83 -8.82
C GLN A 85 13.14 6.44 -9.83
N GLU A 86 13.45 5.53 -10.77
CA GLU A 86 12.48 5.03 -11.77
C GLU A 86 11.22 4.48 -11.10
N ARG A 87 11.39 3.67 -10.04
CA ARG A 87 10.28 3.09 -9.29
C ARG A 87 9.48 4.15 -8.52
N VAL A 88 10.14 5.21 -8.06
CA VAL A 88 9.46 6.35 -7.42
C VAL A 88 8.57 7.09 -8.43
N GLU A 89 9.07 7.34 -9.64
CA GLU A 89 8.29 8.00 -10.68
C GLU A 89 7.12 7.12 -11.15
N GLU A 90 7.30 5.81 -11.28
CA GLU A 90 6.19 4.86 -11.53
C GLU A 90 5.06 4.99 -10.49
N LEU A 91 5.41 5.04 -9.21
CA LEU A 91 4.43 5.17 -8.13
C LEU A 91 3.68 6.50 -8.21
N LYS A 92 4.37 7.61 -8.52
CA LYS A 92 3.73 8.92 -8.69
C LYS A 92 2.77 8.92 -9.87
N ASN A 93 3.16 8.34 -11.00
CA ASN A 93 2.33 8.28 -12.20
C ASN A 93 1.08 7.41 -12.00
N SER A 94 1.11 6.44 -11.08
CA SER A 94 -0.07 5.61 -10.76
C SER A 94 -1.27 6.38 -10.18
N LEU A 95 -1.09 7.65 -9.78
CA LEU A 95 -2.16 8.56 -9.39
C LEU A 95 -2.97 9.08 -10.58
N GLU A 96 -2.34 9.16 -11.76
CA GLU A 96 -2.99 9.66 -12.97
C GLU A 96 -3.88 8.58 -13.60
N ASP A 97 -3.47 7.32 -13.50
CA ASP A 97 -4.22 6.17 -14.02
C ASP A 97 -5.56 5.95 -13.30
N GLU A 98 -5.63 6.24 -11.99
CA GLU A 98 -6.87 6.08 -11.20
C GLU A 98 -7.93 7.13 -11.54
N LYS A 99 -7.55 8.31 -12.02
CA LYS A 99 -8.51 9.35 -12.43
C LYS A 99 -9.24 9.02 -13.73
N ASN A 100 -8.74 8.03 -14.47
CA ASN A 100 -9.25 7.62 -15.78
C ASN A 100 -10.05 6.29 -15.72
N GLU A 101 -10.28 5.74 -14.53
CA GLU A 101 -11.00 4.47 -14.27
C GLU A 101 -12.29 4.72 -13.49
#